data_AF-A0A919TVA7-F1
#
_entry.id   AF-A0A919TVA7-F1
#
_cell.length_a   1.000
_cell.length_b   1.000
_cell.length_c   1.000
_cell.angle_alpha   90.00
_cell.angle_beta   90.00
_cell.angle_gamma   90.00
#
_symmetry.space_group_name_H-M   'P 1'
#
loop_
_entity.id
_entity.type
_entity.pdbx_description
1 polymer ?
#
loop_
_entity_poly.entity_id
_entity_poly.type
_entity_poly.pdbx_seq_one_letter_code
_entity_poly.pdbx_strand_id
1 'polypeptide(L)'
;MPQTLREMPIRADKWRPTDPVLEGLIRRCASDAEAGAARDGVREYMAGAMILSVVFVGLLLAGVGPGAAIMIPLLLFGAGAMYMVLNTKPAAADRAGALAPIGGAGSLPAGYLVHPVSWAAGMREYTAGVPQSQLRAAVELCRSFPGSVNDLLIFTGSIAAQLPAPKHPLTPEDVVHRTRDLVHVGMPIIKDFNEKYPKPLAVTSGKKKK
;
A
#
# COMPACT_ATOMS: atom_id res chain seq x y z
N MET A 1 -2.36 17.98 3.08
CA MET A 1 -2.15 18.11 1.61
C MET A 1 -2.76 16.89 0.96
N PRO A 2 -3.67 17.00 -0.03
CA PRO A 2 -4.19 15.84 -0.72
C PRO A 2 -3.01 15.16 -1.42
N GLN A 3 -2.67 13.95 -1.01
CA GLN A 3 -1.65 13.16 -1.67
C GLN A 3 -2.12 12.94 -3.11
N THR A 4 -1.51 13.62 -4.07
CA THR A 4 -1.71 13.35 -5.49
C THR A 4 -1.37 11.87 -5.68
N LEU A 5 -2.37 11.08 -6.08
CA LEU A 5 -2.25 9.63 -6.24
C LEU A 5 -1.12 9.37 -7.23
N ARG A 6 0.04 8.93 -6.72
CA ARG A 6 1.20 8.64 -7.57
C ARG A 6 0.87 7.43 -8.45
N GLU A 7 0.97 7.64 -9.76
CA GLU A 7 0.78 6.57 -10.74
C GLU A 7 1.86 5.50 -10.58
N MET A 8 1.48 4.26 -10.87
CA MET A 8 2.41 3.13 -10.81
C MET A 8 3.47 3.28 -11.89
N PRO A 9 4.75 3.20 -11.55
CA PRO A 9 5.80 3.20 -12.56
C PRO A 9 5.76 1.87 -13.33
N ILE A 10 5.58 1.96 -14.65
CA ILE A 10 5.61 0.82 -15.56
C ILE A 10 6.99 0.77 -16.22
N ARG A 11 7.66 -0.39 -16.16
CA ARG A 11 8.91 -0.61 -16.90
C ARG A 11 8.66 -0.60 -18.40
N ALA A 12 9.63 -0.15 -19.18
CA ALA A 12 9.56 -0.16 -20.64
C ALA A 12 9.36 -1.58 -21.20
N ASP A 13 9.94 -2.60 -20.56
CA ASP A 13 9.82 -4.01 -20.95
C ASP A 13 8.55 -4.71 -20.41
N LYS A 14 7.70 -4.01 -19.65
CA LYS A 14 6.51 -4.53 -18.96
C LYS A 14 6.78 -5.75 -18.08
N TRP A 15 8.03 -6.00 -17.71
CA TRP A 15 8.38 -7.13 -16.86
C TRP A 15 7.87 -6.91 -15.43
N ARG A 16 7.43 -8.00 -14.81
CA ARG A 16 7.03 -8.07 -13.41
C ARG A 16 7.39 -9.45 -12.84
N PRO A 17 7.73 -9.56 -11.54
CA PRO A 17 7.83 -10.86 -10.90
C PRO A 17 6.46 -11.55 -10.92
N THR A 18 6.48 -12.89 -10.97
CA THR A 18 5.28 -13.72 -10.80
C THR A 18 5.61 -14.78 -9.77
N ASP A 19 4.95 -14.70 -8.63
CA ASP A 19 5.03 -15.71 -7.57
C ASP A 19 3.64 -15.86 -6.96
N PRO A 20 2.94 -16.98 -7.22
CA PRO A 20 1.56 -17.15 -6.80
C PRO A 20 1.42 -17.17 -5.27
N VAL A 21 2.45 -17.61 -4.54
CA VAL A 21 2.41 -17.68 -3.07
C VAL A 21 2.47 -16.28 -2.51
N LEU A 22 3.46 -15.49 -2.91
CA LEU A 22 3.62 -14.14 -2.43
C LEU A 22 2.48 -13.21 -2.88
N GLU A 23 2.00 -13.37 -4.12
CA GLU A 23 0.81 -12.66 -4.59
C GLU A 23 -0.44 -13.01 -3.78
N GLY A 24 -0.62 -14.29 -3.44
CA GLY A 24 -1.71 -14.74 -2.57
C GLY A 24 -1.64 -14.09 -1.18
N LEU A 25 -0.45 -14.02 -0.60
CA LEU A 25 -0.21 -13.37 0.70
C LEU A 25 -0.52 -11.87 0.63
N ILE A 26 -0.01 -11.17 -0.39
CA ILE A 26 -0.26 -9.73 -0.57
C ILE A 26 -1.77 -9.46 -0.72
N ARG A 27 -2.47 -10.25 -1.53
CA ARG A 27 -3.94 -10.11 -1.71
C ARG A 27 -4.70 -10.34 -0.41
N ARG A 28 -4.30 -11.36 0.36
CA ARG A 28 -4.90 -11.65 1.66
C ARG A 28 -4.69 -10.50 2.63
N CYS A 29 -3.47 -9.98 2.74
CA CYS A 29 -3.16 -8.82 3.57
C CYS A 29 -3.98 -7.58 3.17
N ALA A 30 -4.09 -7.30 1.87
CA ALA A 30 -4.93 -6.20 1.38
C ALA A 30 -6.41 -6.41 1.72
N SER A 31 -6.94 -7.62 1.54
CA SER A 31 -8.31 -7.96 1.89
C SER A 31 -8.58 -7.88 3.40
N ASP A 32 -7.63 -8.30 4.23
CA ASP A 32 -7.74 -8.24 5.68
C ASP A 32 -7.74 -6.79 6.18
N ALA A 33 -6.96 -5.91 5.55
CA ALA A 33 -6.97 -4.48 5.84
C ALA A 33 -8.31 -3.81 5.44
N GLU A 34 -8.88 -4.17 4.29
CA GLU A 34 -10.21 -3.71 3.87
C GLU A 34 -11.31 -4.23 4.79
N ALA A 35 -11.24 -5.50 5.21
CA ALA A 35 -12.16 -6.08 6.18
C ALA A 35 -12.03 -5.44 7.58
N GLY A 36 -10.81 -5.05 7.98
CA GLY A 36 -10.55 -4.30 9.20
C GLY A 36 -11.28 -2.96 9.21
N ALA A 37 -11.18 -2.19 8.12
CA ALA A 37 -11.90 -0.92 7.99
C ALA A 37 -13.43 -1.09 8.06
N ALA A 38 -13.97 -2.19 7.52
CA ALA A 38 -15.39 -2.51 7.64
C ALA A 38 -15.81 -2.82 9.10
N ARG A 39 -14.94 -3.46 9.89
CA ARG A 39 -15.20 -3.75 11.31
C ARG A 39 -15.21 -2.49 12.18
N ASP A 40 -14.41 -1.49 11.84
CA ASP A 40 -14.45 -0.20 12.55
C ASP A 40 -15.80 0.50 12.36
N GLY A 41 -16.40 0.42 11.16
CA GLY A 41 -17.78 0.87 10.94
C GLY A 41 -18.79 0.17 11.85
N VAL A 42 -18.63 -1.15 12.10
CA VAL A 42 -19.50 -1.90 13.03
C VAL A 42 -19.38 -1.38 14.47
N ARG A 43 -18.19 -0.94 14.91
CA ARG A 43 -18.00 -0.35 16.25
C ARG A 43 -18.76 0.96 16.40
N GLU A 44 -18.78 1.79 15.37
CA GLU A 44 -19.54 3.04 15.35
C GLU A 44 -21.05 2.78 15.43
N TYR A 45 -21.56 1.77 14.71
CA TYR A 45 -22.96 1.35 14.82
C TYR A 45 -23.31 0.83 16.23
N MET A 46 -22.42 0.06 16.86
CA MET A 46 -22.59 -0.41 18.24
C MET A 46 -22.66 0.74 19.25
N ALA A 47 -21.79 1.75 19.10
CA ALA A 47 -21.81 2.95 19.94
C ALA A 47 -23.13 3.74 19.76
N GLY A 48 -23.58 3.91 18.52
CA GLY A 48 -24.88 4.53 18.22
C GLY A 48 -26.06 3.76 18.83
N ALA A 49 -26.05 2.43 18.73
CA ALA A 49 -27.09 1.57 19.33
C ALA A 49 -27.14 1.68 20.86
N MET A 50 -25.98 1.80 21.53
CA MET A 50 -25.91 2.03 22.98
C MET A 50 -26.54 3.37 23.38
N ILE A 51 -26.25 4.46 22.65
CA ILE A 51 -26.84 5.78 22.90
C ILE A 51 -28.36 5.74 22.75
N LEU A 52 -28.86 5.10 21.69
CA LEU A 52 -30.30 4.95 21.46
C LEU A 52 -30.99 4.13 22.55
N SER A 53 -30.30 3.13 23.10
CA SER A 53 -30.79 2.34 24.23
C SER A 53 -30.94 3.19 25.50
N VAL A 54 -29.98 4.09 25.77
CA VAL A 54 -30.07 5.05 26.90
C VAL A 54 -31.22 6.03 26.70
N VAL A 55 -31.40 6.56 25.48
CA VAL A 55 -32.53 7.44 25.14
C VAL A 55 -33.87 6.73 25.34
N PHE A 56 -33.99 5.48 24.89
CA PHE A 56 -35.17 4.65 25.09
C PHE A 56 -35.55 4.53 26.57
N VAL A 57 -34.59 4.14 27.42
CA VAL A 57 -34.80 3.99 28.86
C VAL A 57 -35.13 5.34 29.52
N GLY A 58 -34.43 6.41 29.14
CA GLY A 58 -34.69 7.76 29.67
C GLY A 58 -36.09 8.26 29.35
N LEU A 59 -36.61 7.99 28.14
CA LEU A 59 -37.98 8.34 27.75
C LEU A 59 -39.02 7.56 28.58
N LEU A 60 -38.80 6.26 28.81
CA LEU A 60 -39.67 5.47 29.68
C LEU A 60 -39.68 5.99 31.13
N LEU A 61 -38.50 6.34 31.68
CA LEU A 61 -38.38 6.91 33.02
C LEU A 61 -39.05 8.29 33.14
N ALA A 62 -39.10 9.06 32.06
CA ALA A 62 -39.79 10.35 31.99
C ALA A 62 -41.32 10.23 31.82
N GLY A 63 -41.88 9.00 31.80
CA GLY A 63 -43.32 8.76 31.65
C GLY A 63 -43.83 8.92 30.21
N VAL A 64 -42.93 8.92 29.23
CA VAL A 64 -43.32 8.94 27.81
C VAL A 64 -43.96 7.59 27.46
N GLY A 65 -45.09 7.62 26.77
CA GLY A 65 -45.83 6.42 26.39
C GLY A 65 -44.96 5.42 25.61
N PRO A 66 -45.15 4.11 25.80
CA PRO A 66 -44.26 3.07 25.24
C PRO A 66 -44.15 3.12 23.72
N GLY A 67 -45.22 3.52 23.02
CA GLY A 67 -45.18 3.72 21.56
C GLY A 67 -44.22 4.83 21.13
N ALA A 68 -44.25 5.99 21.81
CA ALA A 68 -43.33 7.09 21.52
C ALA A 68 -41.90 6.75 21.93
N ALA A 69 -41.71 6.04 23.04
CA ALA A 69 -40.40 5.57 23.48
C ALA A 69 -39.75 4.64 22.43
N ILE A 70 -40.51 3.83 21.69
CA ILE A 70 -39.98 2.97 20.61
C ILE A 70 -39.76 3.76 19.31
N MET A 71 -40.73 4.59 18.91
CA MET A 71 -40.71 5.28 17.62
C MET A 71 -39.60 6.33 17.52
N ILE A 72 -39.29 7.03 18.62
CA ILE A 72 -38.27 8.09 18.62
C ILE A 72 -36.86 7.52 18.34
N PRO A 73 -36.35 6.51 19.05
CA PRO A 73 -35.07 5.87 18.73
C PRO A 73 -35.06 5.20 17.36
N LEU A 74 -36.18 4.61 16.92
CA LEU A 74 -36.28 3.99 15.60
C LEU A 74 -36.11 5.03 14.48
N LEU A 75 -36.79 6.17 14.59
CA LEU A 75 -36.67 7.28 13.64
C LEU A 75 -35.26 7.90 13.67
N LEU A 76 -34.68 8.07 14.86
CA LEU A 76 -33.31 8.56 15.02
C LEU A 76 -32.29 7.60 14.40
N PHE A 77 -32.46 6.28 14.59
CA PHE A 77 -31.63 5.27 13.96
C PHE A 77 -31.75 5.32 12.44
N GLY A 78 -32.98 5.33 11.91
CA GLY A 78 -33.23 5.40 10.47
C GLY A 78 -32.66 6.67 9.84
N ALA A 79 -32.90 7.83 10.44
CA ALA A 79 -32.36 9.11 9.99
C ALA A 79 -30.83 9.14 10.07
N GLY A 80 -30.25 8.64 11.18
CA GLY A 80 -28.80 8.54 11.35
C GLY A 80 -28.15 7.60 10.35
N ALA A 81 -28.74 6.43 10.09
CA ALA A 81 -28.25 5.48 9.10
C ALA A 81 -28.32 6.06 7.68
N MET A 82 -29.43 6.72 7.33
CA MET A 82 -29.58 7.36 6.02
C MET A 82 -28.60 8.53 5.85
N TYR A 83 -28.41 9.34 6.89
CA TYR A 83 -27.40 10.40 6.91
C TYR A 83 -25.98 9.84 6.71
N MET A 84 -25.64 8.74 7.40
CA MET A 84 -24.37 8.04 7.24
C MET A 84 -24.21 7.54 5.79
N VAL A 85 -25.20 6.87 5.20
CA VAL A 85 -25.11 6.38 3.81
C VAL A 85 -24.89 7.53 2.81
N LEU A 86 -25.53 8.68 3.04
CA LEU A 86 -25.42 9.83 2.15
C LEU A 86 -24.11 10.62 2.32
N ASN A 87 -23.53 10.64 3.53
CA ASN A 87 -22.39 11.50 3.87
C ASN A 87 -21.10 10.77 4.25
N THR A 88 -21.13 9.45 4.43
CA THR A 88 -19.91 8.69 4.71
C THR A 88 -19.05 8.61 3.47
N LYS A 89 -17.82 9.12 3.60
CA LYS A 89 -16.75 8.74 2.69
C LYS A 89 -16.42 7.28 3.01
N PRO A 90 -16.24 6.40 2.00
CA PRO A 90 -15.83 5.03 2.26
C PRO A 90 -14.63 5.05 3.19
N ALA A 91 -14.71 4.30 4.30
CA ALA A 91 -13.62 4.20 5.26
C ALA A 91 -12.35 3.91 4.47
N ALA A 92 -11.40 4.85 4.50
CA ALA A 92 -10.17 4.71 3.76
C ALA A 92 -9.44 3.53 4.39
N ALA A 93 -9.48 2.37 3.73
CA ALA A 93 -8.68 1.23 4.15
C ALA A 93 -7.24 1.73 4.32
N ASP A 94 -6.65 1.52 5.49
CA ASP A 94 -5.25 1.86 5.76
C ASP A 94 -4.34 0.93 4.95
N ARG A 95 -4.28 1.20 3.65
CA ARG A 95 -3.50 0.43 2.69
C ARG A 95 -2.01 0.61 2.94
N ALA A 96 -1.60 1.70 3.56
CA ALA A 96 -0.21 1.91 3.97
C ALA A 96 0.22 0.86 5.02
N GLY A 97 -0.69 0.49 5.93
CA GLY A 97 -0.49 -0.56 6.93
C GLY A 97 -0.78 -1.99 6.44
N ALA A 98 -1.40 -2.17 5.27
CA ALA A 98 -1.91 -3.47 4.84
C ALA A 98 -0.82 -4.56 4.77
N LEU A 99 0.41 -4.22 4.39
CA LEU A 99 1.51 -5.18 4.24
C LEU A 99 2.31 -5.39 5.54
N ALA A 100 2.00 -4.70 6.64
CA ALA A 100 2.69 -4.87 7.91
C ALA A 100 2.81 -6.33 8.39
N PRO A 101 1.80 -7.21 8.22
CA PRO A 101 1.89 -8.62 8.64
C PRO A 101 2.98 -9.43 7.92
N ILE A 102 3.44 -8.99 6.75
CA ILE A 102 4.53 -9.62 5.98
C ILE A 102 5.82 -8.79 6.02
N GLY A 103 5.95 -7.87 6.97
CA GLY A 103 7.12 -6.99 7.14
C GLY A 103 6.98 -5.60 6.52
N GLY A 104 5.88 -5.32 5.83
CA GLY A 104 5.62 -4.04 5.17
C GLY A 104 6.00 -4.03 3.69
N ALA A 105 5.64 -2.94 3.00
CA ALA A 105 5.89 -2.79 1.57
C ALA A 105 7.39 -2.86 1.23
N GLY A 106 8.25 -2.26 2.07
CA GLY A 106 9.69 -2.25 1.86
C GLY A 106 10.36 -3.62 1.92
N SER A 107 9.79 -4.58 2.67
CA SER A 107 10.35 -5.93 2.83
C SER A 107 10.07 -6.86 1.64
N LEU A 108 9.20 -6.46 0.72
CA LEU A 108 8.95 -7.23 -0.49
C LEU A 108 10.21 -7.30 -1.37
N PRO A 109 10.38 -8.35 -2.18
CA PRO A 109 11.48 -8.42 -3.15
C PRO A 109 11.45 -7.22 -4.09
N ALA A 110 12.62 -6.68 -4.46
CA ALA A 110 12.76 -5.47 -5.27
C ALA A 110 11.84 -5.40 -6.50
N GLY A 111 11.65 -6.52 -7.20
CA GLY A 111 10.77 -6.61 -8.37
C GLY A 111 9.28 -6.27 -8.09
N TYR A 112 8.81 -6.38 -6.84
CA TYR A 112 7.45 -6.02 -6.47
C TYR A 112 7.20 -4.50 -6.43
N LEU A 113 8.22 -3.69 -6.63
CA LEU A 113 8.07 -2.25 -6.83
C LEU A 113 7.18 -1.93 -8.05
N VAL A 114 7.23 -2.77 -9.08
CA VAL A 114 6.50 -2.59 -10.36
C VAL A 114 5.27 -3.49 -10.47
N HIS A 115 4.94 -4.22 -9.41
CA HIS A 115 3.85 -5.20 -9.44
C HIS A 115 2.52 -4.53 -9.05
N PRO A 116 1.43 -4.73 -9.82
CA PRO A 116 0.18 -3.99 -9.60
C PRO A 116 -0.49 -4.31 -8.26
N VAL A 117 -0.39 -5.57 -7.82
CA VAL A 117 -1.03 -6.00 -6.57
C VAL A 117 -0.34 -5.37 -5.35
N SER A 118 0.99 -5.30 -5.33
CA SER A 118 1.73 -4.62 -4.25
C SER A 118 1.53 -3.11 -4.31
N TRP A 119 1.44 -2.53 -5.51
CA TRP A 119 1.11 -1.11 -5.70
C TRP A 119 -0.24 -0.75 -5.09
N ALA A 120 -1.27 -1.55 -5.38
CA ALA A 120 -2.61 -1.38 -4.82
C ALA A 120 -2.67 -1.65 -3.30
N ALA A 121 -1.76 -2.50 -2.79
CA ALA A 121 -1.74 -2.94 -1.39
C ALA A 121 -0.83 -2.10 -0.47
N GLY A 122 -0.37 -0.91 -0.87
CA GLY A 122 0.37 -0.01 0.03
C GLY A 122 1.75 0.45 -0.47
N MET A 123 2.27 -0.14 -1.55
CA MET A 123 3.58 0.28 -2.09
C MET A 123 3.56 1.72 -2.63
N ARG A 124 2.40 2.19 -3.10
CA ARG A 124 2.23 3.58 -3.56
C ARG A 124 2.45 4.57 -2.42
N GLU A 125 1.85 4.32 -1.27
CA GLU A 125 1.95 5.14 -0.07
C GLU A 125 3.37 5.08 0.48
N TYR A 126 3.98 3.88 0.51
CA TYR A 126 5.36 3.68 0.94
C TYR A 126 6.37 4.46 0.08
N THR A 127 6.14 4.55 -1.23
CA THR A 127 7.05 5.25 -2.16
C THR A 127 6.71 6.72 -2.37
N ALA A 128 5.70 7.28 -1.68
CA ALA A 128 5.24 8.65 -1.90
C ALA A 128 6.33 9.71 -1.65
N GLY A 129 7.21 9.48 -0.68
CA GLY A 129 8.32 10.39 -0.33
C GLY A 129 9.56 10.26 -1.23
N VAL A 130 9.62 9.27 -2.13
CA VAL A 130 10.81 9.01 -2.95
C VAL A 130 10.85 10.00 -4.14
N PRO A 131 11.98 10.65 -4.44
CA PRO A 131 12.14 11.46 -5.64
C PRO A 131 11.85 10.68 -6.93
N GLN A 132 11.21 11.33 -7.91
CA GLN A 132 10.74 10.63 -9.12
C GLN A 132 11.87 10.00 -9.94
N SER A 133 13.04 10.66 -10.04
CA SER A 133 14.22 10.11 -10.73
C SER A 133 14.78 8.87 -10.02
N GLN A 134 14.80 8.86 -8.69
CA GLN A 134 15.24 7.70 -7.90
C GLN A 134 14.26 6.53 -8.06
N LEU A 135 12.96 6.80 -7.98
CA LEU A 135 11.93 5.77 -8.16
C LEU A 135 11.99 5.15 -9.57
N ARG A 136 12.16 5.96 -10.62
CA ARG A 136 12.32 5.47 -11.99
C ARG A 136 13.61 4.66 -12.16
N ALA A 137 14.71 5.09 -11.57
CA ALA A 137 15.96 4.32 -11.60
C ALA A 137 15.82 2.98 -10.87
N ALA A 138 15.17 2.97 -9.70
CA ALA A 138 14.87 1.75 -8.95
C ALA A 138 14.03 0.78 -9.80
N VAL A 139 13.02 1.29 -10.50
CA VAL A 139 12.17 0.52 -11.41
C VAL A 139 12.97 -0.13 -12.55
N GLU A 140 13.97 0.56 -13.11
CA GLU A 140 14.86 -0.03 -14.12
C GLU A 140 15.80 -1.10 -13.55
N LEU A 141 16.26 -0.92 -12.31
CA LEU A 141 17.22 -1.81 -11.65
C LEU A 141 16.56 -3.01 -10.95
N CYS A 142 15.26 -2.95 -10.64
CA CYS A 142 14.58 -3.88 -9.74
C CYS A 142 14.63 -5.35 -10.16
N ARG A 143 14.75 -5.64 -11.47
CA ARG A 143 14.85 -7.00 -11.99
C ARG A 143 16.17 -7.68 -11.64
N SER A 144 17.25 -6.90 -11.66
CA SER A 144 18.62 -7.39 -11.45
C SER A 144 19.04 -7.31 -9.98
N PHE A 145 18.35 -6.49 -9.19
CA PHE A 145 18.68 -6.25 -7.79
C PHE A 145 18.29 -7.45 -6.90
N PRO A 146 19.23 -8.02 -6.11
CA PRO A 146 18.99 -9.25 -5.34
C PRO A 146 18.35 -9.06 -3.96
N GLY A 147 17.94 -7.84 -3.59
CA GLY A 147 17.40 -7.52 -2.26
C GLY A 147 15.92 -7.12 -2.22
N SER A 148 15.54 -6.48 -1.12
CA SER A 148 14.19 -5.95 -0.92
C SER A 148 13.97 -4.62 -1.64
N VAL A 149 12.72 -4.16 -1.70
CA VAL A 149 12.38 -2.82 -2.20
C VAL A 149 13.06 -1.74 -1.37
N ASN A 150 13.08 -1.88 -0.04
CA ASN A 150 13.74 -0.92 0.85
C ASN A 150 15.24 -0.81 0.52
N ASP A 151 15.92 -1.94 0.35
CA ASP A 151 17.35 -1.96 0.02
C ASP A 151 17.62 -1.30 -1.34
N LEU A 152 16.76 -1.53 -2.32
CA LEU A 152 16.85 -0.92 -3.65
C LEU A 152 16.64 0.61 -3.59
N LEU A 153 15.69 1.08 -2.78
CA LEU A 153 15.44 2.51 -2.61
C LEU A 153 16.60 3.18 -1.86
N ILE A 154 17.16 2.54 -0.84
CA ILE A 154 18.37 3.02 -0.15
C ILE A 154 19.55 3.06 -1.13
N PHE A 155 19.76 2.01 -1.92
CA PHE A 155 20.81 1.93 -2.92
C PHE A 155 20.71 3.07 -3.95
N THR A 156 19.55 3.25 -4.56
CA THR A 156 19.32 4.33 -5.53
C THR A 156 19.42 5.73 -4.89
N GLY A 157 18.97 5.87 -3.64
CA GLY A 157 19.17 7.06 -2.83
C GLY A 157 20.65 7.38 -2.57
N SER A 158 21.47 6.37 -2.25
CA SER A 158 22.91 6.55 -2.03
C SER A 158 23.67 6.98 -3.28
N ILE A 159 23.30 6.44 -4.46
CA ILE A 159 23.89 6.89 -5.73
C ILE A 159 23.44 8.32 -6.00
N ALA A 160 22.16 8.64 -5.79
CA ALA A 160 21.63 9.98 -6.02
C ALA A 160 22.28 11.05 -5.13
N ALA A 161 22.70 10.69 -3.91
CA ALA A 161 23.42 11.57 -3.00
C ALA A 161 24.85 11.87 -3.46
N GLN A 162 25.45 10.99 -4.27
CA GLN A 162 26.78 11.21 -4.87
C GLN A 162 26.72 12.05 -6.15
N LEU A 163 25.55 12.15 -6.78
CA LEU A 163 25.35 12.98 -7.96
C LEU A 163 25.10 14.45 -7.59
N PRO A 164 25.54 15.41 -8.41
CA PRO A 164 25.30 16.83 -8.17
C PRO A 164 23.82 17.13 -7.93
N ALA A 165 23.53 17.91 -6.88
CA ALA A 165 22.19 18.39 -6.63
C ALA A 165 21.77 19.39 -7.74
N PRO A 166 20.53 19.30 -8.23
CA PRO A 166 20.03 20.21 -9.25
C PRO A 166 19.88 21.60 -8.63
N LYS A 167 20.42 22.61 -9.30
CA LYS A 167 20.37 24.01 -8.87
C LYS A 167 19.02 24.68 -9.17
N HIS A 168 18.18 24.01 -9.95
CA HIS A 168 16.89 24.49 -10.43
C HIS A 168 15.80 23.44 -10.19
N PRO A 169 14.51 23.83 -10.21
CA PRO A 169 13.42 22.87 -10.25
C PRO A 169 13.62 21.88 -11.40
N LEU A 170 13.52 20.58 -11.12
CA LEU A 170 13.77 19.57 -12.16
C LEU A 170 12.68 19.64 -13.24
N THR A 171 13.13 19.76 -14.49
CA THR A 171 12.27 19.53 -15.66
C THR A 171 12.04 18.02 -15.87
N PRO A 172 11.00 17.60 -16.62
CA PRO A 172 10.82 16.20 -17.01
C PRO A 172 12.05 15.61 -17.69
N GLU A 173 12.75 16.39 -18.50
CA GLU A 173 13.98 16.02 -19.19
C GLU A 173 15.12 15.77 -18.21
N ASP A 174 15.28 16.63 -17.19
CA ASP A 174 16.27 16.44 -16.12
C ASP A 174 16.01 15.15 -15.33
N VAL A 175 14.73 14.82 -15.09
CA VAL A 175 14.35 13.56 -14.42
C VAL A 175 14.80 12.36 -15.24
N VAL A 176 14.62 12.40 -16.57
CA VAL A 176 15.06 11.33 -17.47
C VAL A 176 16.57 11.23 -17.52
N HIS A 177 17.28 12.35 -17.67
CA HIS A 177 18.74 12.38 -17.68
C HIS A 177 19.30 11.78 -16.39
N ARG A 178 18.82 12.27 -15.24
CA ARG A 178 19.29 11.82 -13.94
C ARG A 178 18.95 10.35 -13.67
N THR A 179 17.80 9.88 -14.16
CA THR A 179 17.46 8.45 -14.12
C THR A 179 18.49 7.63 -14.87
N ARG A 180 18.90 8.07 -16.07
CA ARG A 180 19.93 7.40 -16.87
C ARG A 180 21.28 7.37 -16.12
N ASP A 181 21.68 8.46 -15.51
CA ASP A 181 22.92 8.54 -14.73
C ASP A 181 22.90 7.56 -13.55
N LEU A 182 21.80 7.51 -12.80
CA LEU A 182 21.62 6.58 -11.69
C LEU A 182 21.70 5.12 -12.14
N VAL A 183 21.06 4.77 -13.25
CA VAL A 183 21.10 3.42 -13.81
C VAL A 183 22.50 3.08 -14.33
N HIS A 184 23.18 4.03 -14.97
CA HIS A 184 24.53 3.86 -15.50
C HIS A 184 25.55 3.56 -14.40
N VAL A 185 25.44 4.24 -13.25
CA VAL A 185 26.30 3.97 -12.08
C VAL A 185 25.87 2.70 -11.33
N GLY A 186 24.56 2.48 -11.18
CA GLY A 186 24.05 1.39 -10.35
C GLY A 186 24.17 0.01 -11.00
N MET A 187 23.98 -0.10 -12.32
CA MET A 187 23.92 -1.39 -13.00
C MET A 187 25.25 -2.19 -12.92
N PRO A 188 26.43 -1.60 -13.14
CA PRO A 188 27.71 -2.29 -12.96
C PRO A 188 27.88 -2.84 -11.54
N ILE A 189 27.56 -2.05 -10.51
CA ILE A 189 27.66 -2.47 -9.11
C ILE A 189 26.79 -3.69 -8.83
N ILE A 190 25.56 -3.71 -9.35
CA ILE A 190 24.65 -4.84 -9.20
C ILE A 190 25.19 -6.09 -9.93
N LYS A 191 25.78 -5.92 -11.11
CA LYS A 191 26.39 -7.02 -11.86
C LYS A 191 27.56 -7.62 -11.09
N ASP A 192 28.50 -6.80 -10.66
CA ASP A 192 29.66 -7.23 -9.87
C ASP A 192 29.24 -7.96 -8.60
N PHE A 193 28.20 -7.46 -7.92
CA PHE A 193 27.64 -8.12 -6.74
C PHE A 193 27.06 -9.50 -7.08
N ASN A 194 26.25 -9.60 -8.14
CA ASN A 194 25.64 -10.86 -8.55
C ASN A 194 26.67 -11.89 -9.04
N GLU A 195 27.76 -11.44 -9.66
CA GLU A 195 28.88 -12.30 -10.06
C GLU A 195 29.62 -12.84 -8.83
N LYS A 196 29.84 -12.00 -7.83
CA LYS A 196 30.51 -12.38 -6.58
C LYS A 196 29.65 -13.27 -5.67
N TYR A 197 28.34 -13.05 -5.69
CA TYR A 197 27.36 -13.77 -4.87
C TYR A 197 26.23 -14.35 -5.74
N PRO A 198 26.52 -15.40 -6.53
CA PRO A 198 25.53 -16.00 -7.39
C PRO A 198 24.37 -16.57 -6.58
N LYS A 199 23.15 -16.40 -7.10
CA LYS A 199 21.95 -17.00 -6.48
C LYS A 199 22.14 -18.52 -6.34
N PRO A 200 21.76 -19.13 -5.21
CA PRO A 200 21.77 -20.59 -5.08
C PRO A 200 20.94 -21.19 -6.23
N LEU A 201 21.47 -22.22 -6.89
CA LEU A 201 20.75 -22.94 -7.94
C LEU A 201 19.40 -23.40 -7.35
N ALA A 202 18.31 -23.03 -8.01
CA ALA A 202 16.98 -23.50 -7.63
C ALA A 202 17.00 -25.03 -7.64
N VAL A 203 16.78 -25.65 -6.48
CA VAL A 203 16.67 -27.10 -6.35
C VAL A 203 15.48 -27.53 -7.20
N THR A 204 15.76 -28.10 -8.37
CA THR A 204 14.74 -28.71 -9.20
C THR A 204 14.13 -29.83 -8.39
N SER A 205 12.89 -29.66 -7.93
CA SER A 205 12.19 -30.74 -7.25
C SER A 205 12.07 -31.90 -8.23
N GLY A 206 12.78 -32.97 -7.92
CA GLY A 206 12.85 -34.18 -8.73
C GLY A 206 11.44 -34.67 -9.02
N LYS A 207 11.13 -34.69 -10.31
CA LYS A 207 10.02 -35.35 -10.97
C LYS A 207 9.84 -36.77 -10.39
N LYS A 208 8.96 -36.94 -9.39
CA LYS A 208 8.52 -38.28 -8.96
C LYS A 208 7.64 -38.85 -10.09
N LYS A 209 8.25 -39.64 -10.97
CA LYS A 209 7.53 -40.64 -11.75
C LYS A 209 7.00 -41.69 -10.77
N LYS A 210 5.68 -41.84 -10.70
CA LYS A 210 5.00 -43.09 -10.43
C LYS A 210 3.91 -43.24 -11.47
#